data_AF-A0A2A4QT00-F1
#
_entry.id   AF-A0A2A4QT00-F1
#
_cell.length_a   1.000
_cell.length_b   1.000
_cell.length_c   1.000
_cell.angle_alpha   90.00
_cell.angle_beta   90.00
_cell.angle_gamma   90.00
#
_symmetry.space_group_name_H-M   'P 1'
#
loop_
_entity.id
_entity.type
_entity.pdbx_description
1 polymer ?
#
loop_
_entity_poly.entity_id
_entity_poly.type
_entity_poly.pdbx_seq_one_letter_code
_entity_poly.pdbx_strand_id
1 'polypeptide(L)'
;EYVCKFYKRNFINAQDTSPIEPVIFEVLEKLKGGYDLIILLQPTAPIREGSDIDNVINMFIQDKTLENVVSVVELNDIHPARMYEVDVSLSMNSLDLEGEKKRRQDLSPVFLRNGSIYAITTKYFKETSKLISPNKKAYIMPESKWVNIDTERDLLMAKGLIKLWKEGKLDN
;
A
#
# COMPACT_ATOMS: atom_id res chain seq x y z
N GLU A 1 -7.48 -5.19 -26.10
CA GLU A 1 -8.01 -3.98 -25.42
C GLU A 1 -8.23 -4.29 -23.95
N TYR A 2 -7.85 -3.39 -23.06
CA TYR A 2 -8.21 -3.52 -21.64
C TYR A 2 -9.69 -3.16 -21.49
N VAL A 3 -10.49 -4.06 -20.93
CA VAL A 3 -11.95 -3.90 -20.76
C VAL A 3 -12.27 -3.02 -19.53
N CYS A 4 -11.55 -1.91 -19.34
CA CYS A 4 -11.78 -1.00 -18.21
C CYS A 4 -12.38 0.33 -18.68
N LYS A 5 -13.29 0.89 -17.87
CA LYS A 5 -13.73 2.28 -18.04
C LYS A 5 -12.60 3.19 -17.60
N PHE A 6 -12.27 4.19 -18.42
CA PHE A 6 -11.29 5.21 -18.07
C PHE A 6 -11.94 6.58 -18.00
N TYR A 7 -11.40 7.42 -17.12
CA TYR A 7 -11.80 8.81 -16.98
C TYR A 7 -10.57 9.68 -17.12
N LYS A 8 -10.60 10.63 -18.06
CA LYS A 8 -9.55 11.65 -18.16
C LYS A 8 -9.62 12.50 -16.90
N ARG A 9 -8.51 12.53 -16.14
CA ARG A 9 -8.37 13.31 -14.92
C ARG A 9 -8.29 14.81 -15.26
N ASN A 10 -8.81 15.65 -14.37
CA ASN A 10 -8.61 17.10 -14.44
C ASN A 10 -7.12 17.43 -14.29
N PHE A 11 -6.65 18.40 -15.07
CA PHE A 11 -5.27 18.86 -15.05
C PHE A 11 -4.78 19.22 -13.64
N ILE A 12 -5.60 19.90 -12.84
CA ILE A 12 -5.23 20.31 -11.47
C ILE A 12 -4.95 19.13 -10.52
N ASN A 13 -5.54 17.96 -10.82
CA ASN A 13 -5.41 16.72 -10.06
C ASN A 13 -4.31 15.79 -10.64
N ALA A 14 -3.59 16.23 -11.67
CA ALA A 14 -2.57 15.47 -12.39
C ALA A 14 -1.17 16.09 -12.29
N GLN A 15 -0.95 17.02 -11.35
CA GLN A 15 0.35 17.61 -11.07
C GLN A 15 1.18 16.69 -10.18
N ASP A 16 2.50 16.90 -10.13
CA ASP A 16 3.42 16.13 -9.28
C ASP A 16 3.09 16.21 -7.79
N THR A 17 2.46 17.31 -7.36
CA THR A 17 2.06 17.57 -5.98
C THR A 17 0.59 17.26 -5.70
N SER A 18 -0.17 16.80 -6.72
CA SER A 18 -1.60 16.54 -6.56
C SER A 18 -1.81 15.36 -5.58
N PRO A 19 -2.56 15.57 -4.49
CA PRO A 19 -2.95 14.45 -3.63
C PRO A 19 -3.89 13.51 -4.38
N ILE A 20 -3.96 12.27 -3.92
CA ILE A 20 -4.77 11.23 -4.57
C ILE A 20 -6.27 11.37 -4.24
N GLU A 21 -6.61 11.97 -3.10
CA GLU A 21 -7.98 12.06 -2.62
C GLU A 21 -8.90 12.87 -3.57
N PRO A 22 -8.52 14.06 -4.07
CA PRO A 22 -9.31 14.77 -5.09
C PRO A 22 -9.50 13.98 -6.39
N VAL A 23 -8.53 13.13 -6.76
CA VAL A 23 -8.65 12.24 -7.93
C VAL A 23 -9.77 11.23 -7.71
N ILE A 24 -9.81 10.63 -6.52
CA ILE A 24 -10.84 9.64 -6.17
C ILE A 24 -12.22 10.31 -6.16
N PHE A 25 -12.35 11.52 -5.60
CA PHE A 25 -13.60 12.28 -5.69
C PHE A 25 -14.04 12.54 -7.13
N GLU A 26 -13.11 12.96 -8.00
CA GLU A 26 -13.41 13.19 -9.43
C GLU A 26 -13.91 11.90 -10.13
N VAL A 27 -13.37 10.73 -9.77
CA VAL A 27 -13.84 9.44 -10.29
C VAL A 27 -15.22 9.10 -9.73
N LEU A 28 -15.44 9.28 -8.43
CA LEU A 28 -16.73 9.01 -7.78
C LEU A 28 -17.87 9.87 -8.34
N GLU A 29 -17.60 11.13 -8.70
CA GLU A 29 -18.58 12.02 -9.34
C GLU A 29 -19.00 11.55 -10.74
N LYS A 30 -18.06 10.95 -11.49
CA LYS A 30 -18.31 10.45 -12.86
C LYS A 30 -18.93 9.05 -12.88
N LEU A 31 -18.78 8.28 -11.81
CA LEU A 31 -19.37 6.96 -11.67
C LEU A 31 -20.87 7.07 -11.35
N LYS A 32 -21.71 6.56 -12.24
CA LYS A 32 -23.14 6.38 -11.97
C LYS A 32 -23.33 5.11 -11.12
N GLY A 33 -23.65 5.27 -9.85
CA GLY A 33 -23.94 4.14 -8.94
C GLY A 33 -23.43 4.38 -7.52
N GLY A 34 -24.09 3.75 -6.54
CA GLY A 34 -23.58 3.64 -5.17
C GLY A 34 -22.59 2.48 -5.10
N TYR A 35 -21.38 2.74 -4.63
CA TYR A 35 -20.38 1.71 -4.32
C TYR A 35 -20.12 1.73 -2.82
N ASP A 36 -20.06 0.57 -2.20
CA ASP A 36 -19.81 0.46 -0.75
C ASP A 36 -18.32 0.60 -0.41
N LEU A 37 -17.45 0.21 -1.35
CA LEU A 37 -16.01 0.10 -1.14
C LEU A 37 -15.24 0.73 -2.30
N ILE A 38 -14.21 1.48 -1.96
CA ILE A 38 -13.19 1.99 -2.88
C ILE A 38 -11.93 1.14 -2.66
N ILE A 39 -11.41 0.54 -3.73
CA ILE A 39 -10.14 -0.18 -3.69
C ILE A 39 -9.16 0.52 -4.65
N LEU A 40 -8.20 1.24 -4.07
CA LEU A 40 -7.13 1.88 -4.81
C LEU A 40 -5.99 0.88 -5.03
N LEU A 41 -5.68 0.63 -6.32
CA LEU A 41 -4.64 -0.27 -6.78
C LEU A 41 -3.57 0.56 -7.50
N GLN A 42 -2.39 0.74 -6.89
CA GLN A 42 -1.35 1.56 -7.49
C GLN A 42 -0.60 0.76 -8.56
N PRO A 43 -0.36 1.32 -9.77
CA PRO A 43 0.37 0.62 -10.83
C PRO A 43 1.86 0.42 -10.51
N THR A 44 2.39 1.16 -9.52
CA THR A 44 3.77 1.03 -9.03
C THR A 44 4.01 -0.28 -8.29
N ALA A 45 2.95 -0.98 -7.87
CA ALA A 45 2.99 -2.31 -7.26
C ALA A 45 2.46 -3.39 -8.23
N PRO A 46 3.29 -3.86 -9.18
CA PRO A 46 2.83 -4.69 -10.29
C PRO A 46 2.55 -6.16 -9.93
N ILE A 47 3.06 -6.64 -8.80
CA ILE A 47 2.89 -8.03 -8.36
C ILE A 47 1.75 -8.07 -7.34
N ARG A 48 0.54 -8.23 -7.86
CA ARG A 48 -0.70 -8.35 -7.10
C ARG A 48 -1.68 -9.20 -7.89
N GLU A 49 -2.30 -10.16 -7.24
CA GLU A 49 -3.21 -11.12 -7.85
C GLU A 49 -4.68 -10.71 -7.64
N GLY A 50 -5.59 -11.35 -8.38
CA GLY A 50 -7.03 -11.15 -8.17
C GLY A 50 -7.49 -11.66 -6.80
N SER A 51 -6.91 -12.78 -6.36
CA SER A 51 -7.11 -13.37 -5.03
C SER A 51 -6.80 -12.39 -3.91
N ASP A 52 -5.80 -11.52 -4.06
CA ASP A 52 -5.48 -10.49 -3.07
C ASP A 52 -6.64 -9.50 -2.89
N ILE A 53 -7.24 -9.09 -4.01
CA ILE A 53 -8.40 -8.18 -3.99
C ILE A 53 -9.60 -8.88 -3.37
N ASP A 54 -9.87 -10.12 -3.77
CA ASP A 54 -10.98 -10.92 -3.24
C ASP A 54 -10.86 -11.14 -1.73
N ASN A 55 -9.66 -11.44 -1.24
CA ASN A 55 -9.37 -11.58 0.19
C ASN A 55 -9.63 -10.28 0.95
N VAL A 56 -9.19 -9.13 0.42
CA VAL A 56 -9.46 -7.82 1.02
C VAL A 56 -10.96 -7.54 1.06
N ILE A 57 -11.71 -7.82 -0.01
CA ILE A 57 -13.17 -7.68 -0.04
C ILE A 57 -13.81 -8.58 1.03
N ASN A 58 -13.36 -9.82 1.15
CA ASN A 58 -13.87 -10.78 2.14
C ASN A 58 -13.69 -10.28 3.58
N MET A 59 -12.62 -9.53 3.89
CA MET A 59 -12.44 -8.90 5.22
C MET A 59 -13.58 -7.93 5.56
N PHE A 60 -14.04 -7.11 4.61
CA PHE A 60 -15.21 -6.22 4.80
C PHE A 60 -16.55 -6.98 4.80
N ILE A 61 -16.61 -8.15 4.17
CA ILE A 61 -17.79 -9.01 4.24
C ILE A 61 -17.92 -9.59 5.65
N GLN A 62 -16.81 -10.08 6.21
CA GLN A 62 -16.75 -10.72 7.53
C GLN A 62 -16.87 -9.71 8.68
N ASP A 63 -16.37 -8.49 8.52
CA ASP A 63 -16.41 -7.45 9.54
C ASP A 63 -17.03 -6.17 8.99
N LYS A 64 -18.32 -5.96 9.30
CA LYS A 64 -19.09 -4.77 8.90
C LYS A 64 -18.71 -3.50 9.64
N THR A 65 -17.90 -3.60 10.70
CA THR A 65 -17.38 -2.43 11.43
C THR A 65 -16.08 -1.89 10.84
N LEU A 66 -15.50 -2.62 9.87
CA LEU A 66 -14.24 -2.27 9.25
C LEU A 66 -14.40 -1.10 8.28
N GLU A 67 -13.59 -0.07 8.45
CA GLU A 67 -13.61 1.10 7.56
C GLU A 67 -12.50 1.07 6.52
N ASN A 68 -11.37 0.43 6.83
CA ASN A 68 -10.17 0.48 6.02
C ASN A 68 -9.33 -0.80 6.12
N VAL A 69 -8.79 -1.24 4.98
CA VAL A 69 -7.78 -2.28 4.89
C VAL A 69 -6.62 -1.73 4.07
N VAL A 70 -5.40 -1.90 4.58
CA VAL A 70 -4.17 -1.52 3.88
C VAL A 70 -3.29 -2.73 3.73
N SER A 71 -2.79 -2.98 2.53
CA SER A 71 -1.83 -4.06 2.33
C SER A 71 -0.47 -3.69 2.89
N VAL A 72 0.14 -4.65 3.57
CA VAL A 72 1.43 -4.49 4.22
C VAL A 72 2.33 -5.67 3.91
N VAL A 73 3.63 -5.48 4.10
CA VAL A 73 4.65 -6.53 4.09
C VAL A 73 5.27 -6.61 5.47
N GLU A 74 5.47 -7.83 5.96
CA GLU A 74 6.21 -8.08 7.20
C GLU A 74 7.71 -7.89 6.95
N LEU A 75 8.38 -7.08 7.77
CA LEU A 75 9.81 -6.79 7.64
C LEU A 75 10.54 -7.16 8.92
N ASN A 76 11.61 -7.92 8.73
CA ASN A 76 12.47 -8.40 9.82
C ASN A 76 13.77 -7.59 9.94
N ASP A 77 14.39 -7.22 8.82
CA ASP A 77 15.68 -6.48 8.84
C ASP A 77 15.49 -4.97 8.77
N ILE A 78 14.55 -4.54 7.92
CA ILE A 78 14.13 -3.14 7.79
C ILE A 78 13.20 -2.83 8.98
N HIS A 79 13.79 -2.40 10.09
CA HIS A 79 13.10 -2.24 11.37
C HIS A 79 13.48 -0.90 12.04
N PRO A 80 12.56 -0.17 12.70
CA PRO A 80 12.83 1.09 13.40
C PRO A 80 13.99 1.03 14.40
N ALA A 81 14.15 -0.08 15.14
CA ALA A 81 15.33 -0.38 15.98
C ALA A 81 16.70 -0.24 15.30
N ARG A 82 16.75 -0.21 13.96
CA ARG A 82 17.98 -0.08 13.16
C ARG A 82 17.95 1.15 12.26
N MET A 83 17.01 2.07 12.50
CA MET A 83 16.83 3.29 11.75
C MET A 83 17.14 4.49 12.65
N TYR A 84 17.70 5.52 12.03
CA TYR A 84 18.14 6.72 12.72
C TYR A 84 17.59 7.96 12.02
N GLU A 85 17.17 8.95 12.80
CA GLU A 85 17.17 10.33 12.35
C GLU A 85 18.61 10.82 12.30
N VAL A 86 19.00 11.39 11.16
CA VAL A 86 20.31 12.02 10.99
C VAL A 86 20.09 13.52 10.87
N ASP A 87 20.61 14.27 11.84
CA ASP A 87 20.46 15.72 11.86
C ASP A 87 21.47 16.42 10.93
N VAL A 88 21.39 17.75 10.86
CA VAL A 88 22.28 18.59 10.03
C VAL A 88 23.76 18.49 10.41
N SER A 89 24.08 18.02 11.62
CA SER A 89 25.44 17.82 12.12
C SER A 89 25.95 16.39 11.89
N LEU A 90 25.16 15.54 11.23
CA LEU A 90 25.39 14.10 11.06
C LEU A 90 25.32 13.31 12.37
N SER A 91 24.70 13.86 13.42
CA SER A 91 24.40 13.10 14.63
C SER A 91 23.24 12.15 14.37
N MET A 92 23.37 10.91 14.83
CA MET A 92 22.36 9.86 14.66
C MET A 92 21.54 9.71 15.93
N ASN A 93 20.21 9.78 15.80
CA ASN A 93 19.25 9.57 16.87
C ASN A 93 18.40 8.35 16.53
N SER A 94 18.43 7.32 17.38
CA SER A 94 17.67 6.08 17.13
C SER A 94 16.16 6.35 17.12
N LEU A 95 15.44 5.77 16.15
CA LEU A 95 13.98 5.81 16.11
C LEU A 95 13.34 4.89 17.16
N ASP A 96 14.08 3.90 17.68
CA ASP A 96 13.65 2.98 18.72
C ASP A 96 14.85 2.64 19.63
N LEU A 97 15.00 3.46 20.69
CA LEU A 97 16.13 3.42 21.60
C LEU A 97 16.20 2.11 22.42
N GLU A 98 15.05 1.49 22.70
CA GLU A 98 14.99 0.21 23.41
C GLU A 98 15.34 -0.96 22.48
N GLY A 99 14.85 -0.92 21.25
CA GLY A 99 15.11 -1.94 20.23
C GLY A 99 16.54 -1.95 19.72
N GLU A 100 17.23 -0.80 19.68
CA GLU A 100 18.59 -0.64 19.15
C GLU A 100 19.61 -1.64 19.73
N LYS A 101 19.44 -2.00 21.01
CA LYS A 101 20.34 -2.92 21.72
C LYS A 101 19.94 -4.39 21.57
N LYS A 102 18.77 -4.68 21.01
CA LYS A 102 18.25 -6.04 20.85
C LYS A 102 18.82 -6.68 19.59
N ARG A 103 18.95 -8.02 19.62
CA ARG A 103 19.30 -8.78 18.41
C ARG A 103 18.08 -8.88 17.51
N ARG A 104 18.30 -9.03 16.20
CA ARG A 104 17.24 -9.10 15.20
C ARG A 104 16.16 -10.14 15.51
N GLN A 105 16.56 -11.34 15.96
CA GLN A 105 15.64 -12.42 16.31
C GLN A 105 14.81 -12.15 17.58
N ASP A 106 15.19 -11.16 18.39
CA ASP A 106 14.50 -10.77 19.60
C ASP A 106 13.56 -9.55 19.37
N LEU A 107 13.54 -9.00 18.15
CA LEU A 107 12.66 -7.91 17.77
C LEU A 107 11.31 -8.46 17.30
N SER A 108 10.23 -7.77 17.69
CA SER A 108 8.91 -8.04 17.15
C SER A 108 8.86 -7.63 15.68
N PRO A 109 8.16 -8.38 14.80
CA PRO A 109 8.02 -8.00 13.41
C PRO A 109 7.29 -6.68 13.28
N VAL A 110 7.71 -5.88 12.30
CA VAL A 110 7.04 -4.64 11.90
C VAL A 110 6.49 -4.77 10.49
N PHE A 111 5.48 -3.96 10.20
CA PHE A 111 4.77 -4.02 8.93
C PHE A 111 4.85 -2.69 8.21
N LEU A 112 5.28 -2.73 6.95
CA LEU A 112 5.35 -1.56 6.09
C LEU A 112 4.20 -1.59 5.09
N ARG A 113 3.54 -0.44 4.88
CA ARG A 113 2.57 -0.28 3.78
C ARG A 113 3.28 -0.53 2.45
N ASN A 114 2.81 -1.51 1.70
CA ASN A 114 3.55 -1.99 0.52
C ASN A 114 3.10 -1.33 -0.80
N GLY A 115 2.15 -0.39 -0.76
CA GLY A 115 1.66 0.33 -1.94
C GLY A 115 0.66 -0.43 -2.82
N SER A 116 0.40 -1.72 -2.53
CA SER A 116 -0.38 -2.58 -3.44
C SER A 116 -1.88 -2.30 -3.41
N ILE A 117 -2.48 -2.26 -2.21
CA ILE A 117 -3.92 -2.15 -1.99
C ILE A 117 -4.21 -1.19 -0.84
N TYR A 118 -5.05 -0.19 -1.12
CA TYR A 118 -5.73 0.61 -0.10
C TYR A 118 -7.24 0.47 -0.32
N ALA A 119 -7.92 -0.24 0.57
CA ALA A 119 -9.36 -0.42 0.52
C ALA A 119 -10.03 0.38 1.63
N ILE A 120 -11.07 1.14 1.30
CA ILE A 120 -11.77 2.00 2.25
C ILE A 120 -13.25 2.05 1.92
N THR A 121 -14.09 2.09 2.95
CA THR A 121 -15.53 2.27 2.72
C THR A 121 -15.78 3.63 2.08
N THR A 122 -16.64 3.66 1.06
CA THR A 122 -17.00 4.90 0.36
C THR A 122 -17.61 5.92 1.32
N LYS A 123 -18.35 5.44 2.34
CA LYS A 123 -18.92 6.27 3.40
C LYS A 123 -17.83 7.04 4.15
N TYR A 124 -16.87 6.33 4.74
CA TYR A 124 -15.79 6.95 5.52
C TYR A 124 -14.97 7.91 4.67
N PHE A 125 -14.63 7.52 3.43
CA PHE A 125 -13.86 8.36 2.53
C PHE A 125 -14.60 9.67 2.20
N LYS A 126 -15.90 9.62 1.92
CA LYS A 126 -16.71 10.81 1.65
C LYS A 126 -16.85 11.74 2.85
N GLU A 127 -16.97 11.17 4.05
CA GLU A 127 -17.13 11.95 5.29
C GLU A 127 -15.82 12.62 5.73
N THR A 128 -14.67 11.99 5.50
CA THR A 128 -13.39 12.43 6.07
C THR A 128 -12.37 12.92 5.07
N SER A 129 -12.54 12.59 3.79
CA SER A 129 -11.54 12.80 2.73
C SER A 129 -10.16 12.19 3.05
N LYS A 130 -10.12 11.08 3.80
CA LYS A 130 -8.89 10.37 4.18
C LYS A 130 -8.88 8.96 3.61
N LEU A 131 -7.74 8.51 3.08
CA LEU A 131 -7.55 7.13 2.61
C LEU A 131 -7.18 6.12 3.70
N ILE A 132 -6.84 6.60 4.89
CA ILE A 132 -6.39 5.76 6.00
C ILE A 132 -7.21 6.11 7.23
N SER A 133 -8.04 5.16 7.67
CA SER A 133 -8.79 5.30 8.92
C SER A 133 -7.89 4.98 10.12
N PRO A 134 -8.13 5.60 11.29
CA PRO A 134 -7.62 5.08 12.55
C PRO A 134 -8.02 3.61 12.78
N ASN A 135 -9.27 3.26 12.45
CA ASN A 135 -9.80 1.90 12.50
C ASN A 135 -9.50 1.15 11.19
N LYS A 136 -8.30 0.60 11.09
CA LYS A 136 -7.83 -0.13 9.91
C LYS A 136 -7.27 -1.50 10.27
N LYS A 137 -7.38 -2.44 9.33
CA LYS A 137 -6.73 -3.75 9.40
C LYS A 137 -5.65 -3.88 8.32
N ALA A 138 -4.69 -4.76 8.58
CA ALA A 138 -3.64 -5.10 7.64
C ALA A 138 -4.08 -6.29 6.77
N TYR A 139 -3.82 -6.22 5.46
CA TYR A 139 -3.75 -7.39 4.59
C TYR A 139 -2.27 -7.72 4.35
N ILE A 140 -1.78 -8.79 4.96
CA ILE A 140 -0.36 -9.13 4.92
C ILE A 140 -0.06 -9.87 3.61
N MET A 141 0.82 -9.29 2.80
CA MET A 141 1.33 -9.89 1.57
C MET A 141 2.77 -10.41 1.80
N PRO A 142 3.17 -11.50 1.12
CA PRO A 142 4.52 -12.03 1.25
C PRO A 142 5.56 -11.03 0.72
N GLU A 143 6.72 -10.96 1.37
CA GLU A 143 7.85 -10.11 0.97
C GLU A 143 8.34 -10.44 -0.44
N SER A 144 8.26 -11.71 -0.86
CA SER A 144 8.66 -12.12 -2.21
C SER A 144 7.84 -11.43 -3.32
N LYS A 145 6.59 -11.03 -3.03
CA LYS A 145 5.73 -10.27 -3.96
C LYS A 145 5.86 -8.75 -3.77
N TRP A 146 6.64 -8.28 -2.80
CA TRP A 146 6.75 -6.84 -2.54
C TRP A 146 7.65 -6.14 -3.58
N VAL A 147 7.01 -5.33 -4.41
CA VAL A 147 7.66 -4.42 -5.35
C VAL A 147 6.90 -3.10 -5.35
N ASN A 148 7.61 -1.98 -5.18
CA ASN A 148 7.07 -0.65 -5.44
C ASN A 148 8.07 0.12 -6.33
N ILE A 149 7.65 0.55 -7.51
CA ILE A 149 8.53 1.21 -8.49
C ILE A 149 8.43 2.73 -8.32
N ASP A 150 9.39 3.31 -7.62
CA ASP A 150 9.52 4.76 -7.44
C ASP A 150 10.71 5.33 -8.23
N THR A 151 11.76 4.52 -8.43
CA THR A 151 13.01 4.89 -9.09
C THR A 151 13.40 3.95 -10.22
N GLU A 152 14.39 4.33 -11.03
CA GLU A 152 14.96 3.47 -12.06
C GLU A 152 15.57 2.18 -11.48
N ARG A 153 16.15 2.26 -10.28
CA ARG A 153 16.67 1.09 -9.55
C ARG A 153 15.55 0.10 -9.25
N ASP A 154 14.40 0.58 -8.82
CA ASP A 154 13.25 -0.27 -8.51
C ASP A 154 12.71 -0.94 -9.76
N LEU A 155 12.67 -0.22 -10.89
CA LEU A 155 12.27 -0.79 -12.17
C LEU A 155 13.22 -1.93 -12.61
N LEU A 156 14.53 -1.79 -12.38
CA LEU A 156 15.49 -2.84 -12.68
C LEU A 156 15.23 -4.10 -11.84
N MET A 157 15.03 -3.95 -10.53
CA MET A 157 14.71 -5.06 -9.63
C MET A 157 13.35 -5.69 -9.97
N ALA A 158 12.35 -4.86 -10.24
CA ALA A 158 11.00 -5.29 -10.60
C ALA A 158 10.98 -6.20 -11.82
N LYS A 159 11.83 -5.96 -12.84
CA LYS A 159 11.92 -6.84 -14.01
C LYS A 159 12.27 -8.29 -13.64
N GLY A 160 13.22 -8.47 -12.72
CA GLY A 160 13.61 -9.79 -12.23
C GLY A 160 12.49 -10.47 -11.44
N LEU A 161 11.88 -9.73 -10.51
CA LEU A 161 10.79 -10.23 -9.67
C LEU A 161 9.53 -10.57 -10.49
N ILE A 162 9.12 -9.70 -11.41
CA ILE A 162 7.99 -9.95 -12.32
C ILE A 162 8.24 -11.18 -13.19
N LYS A 163 9.48 -11.40 -13.65
CA LYS A 163 9.83 -12.61 -14.40
C LYS A 163 9.62 -13.87 -13.55
N LEU A 164 10.15 -13.89 -12.32
CA LEU A 164 9.99 -15.01 -11.40
C LEU A 164 8.51 -15.23 -11.02
N TRP A 165 7.75 -14.15 -10.82
CA TRP A 165 6.32 -14.20 -10.55
C TRP A 165 5.55 -14.91 -11.68
N LYS A 166 5.78 -14.48 -12.93
CA LYS A 166 5.15 -15.07 -14.12
C LYS A 166 5.53 -16.53 -14.33
N GLU A 167 6.71 -16.94 -13.86
CA GLU A 167 7.17 -18.33 -13.88
C GLU A 167 6.66 -19.15 -12.69
N GLY A 168 5.91 -18.55 -11.75
CA GLY A 168 5.41 -19.21 -10.53
C GLY A 168 6.50 -19.51 -9.51
N LYS A 169 7.59 -18.73 -9.49
CA LYS A 169 8.80 -18.98 -8.69
C LYS A 169 9.01 -18.04 -7.50
N LEU A 170 8.06 -17.14 -7.21
CA LEU A 170 8.12 -16.26 -6.04
C LEU A 170 7.46 -16.86 -4.78
N ASP A 171 6.66 -17.92 -4.94
CA ASP A 171 5.89 -18.54 -3.86
C ASP A 171 6.61 -19.76 -3.23
N ASN A 172 7.94 -19.85 -3.40
CA ASN A 172 8.80 -20.89 -2.82
C ASN A 172 9.69 -20.34 -1.72
#